data_AF-A0A7S1Q145-F1
#
_entry.id   AF-A0A7S1Q145-F1
#
_cell.length_a   1.000
_cell.length_b   1.000
_cell.length_c   1.000
_cell.angle_alpha   90.00
_cell.angle_beta   90.00
_cell.angle_gamma   90.00
#
_symmetry.space_group_name_H-M   'P 1'
#
loop_
_entity.id
_entity.type
_entity.pdbx_description
1 polymer ?
#
loop_
_entity_poly.entity_id
_entity_poly.type
_entity_poly.pdbx_seq_one_letter_code
_entity_poly.pdbx_strand_id
1 'polypeptide(L)'
;SFGAGNYAMCGRAYNPRFLFSWPNAKCSVMGAEQLAGVLEQVTGERLRGAQKQLAELKDLGDEDTAKEMAANVEKMAAAAKKRNAAFQRKVEAQMDVYATSAQGLDDAIIDPRDTRMVLGLTLSIVANAPVKGGNLAGVSRL
;
A
#
# COMPACT_ATOMS: atom_id res chain seq x y z
N SER A 1 -4.49 -2.70 -8.78
CA SER A 1 -5.00 -3.54 -7.70
C SER A 1 -4.55 -2.95 -6.37
N PHE A 2 -5.49 -2.56 -5.50
CA PHE A 2 -5.17 -1.93 -4.22
C PHE A 2 -5.92 -2.58 -3.05
N GLY A 3 -5.19 -2.84 -1.97
CA GLY A 3 -5.74 -3.19 -0.65
C GLY A 3 -6.74 -4.34 -0.69
N ALA A 4 -7.87 -4.16 0.02
CA ALA A 4 -8.92 -5.18 0.11
C ALA A 4 -9.54 -5.55 -1.25
N GLY A 5 -9.52 -4.62 -2.22
CA GLY A 5 -10.00 -4.89 -3.58
C GLY A 5 -9.17 -5.99 -4.27
N ASN A 6 -7.88 -6.10 -3.97
CA ASN A 6 -7.04 -7.18 -4.48
C ASN A 6 -7.54 -8.56 -4.00
N TYR A 7 -8.00 -8.64 -2.75
CA TYR A 7 -8.55 -9.87 -2.19
C TYR A 7 -9.91 -10.20 -2.80
N ALA A 8 -10.80 -9.20 -2.85
CA ALA A 8 -12.14 -9.37 -3.39
C ALA A 8 -12.16 -9.78 -4.88
N MET A 9 -11.17 -9.35 -5.66
CA MET A 9 -11.08 -9.59 -7.12
C MET A 9 -10.16 -10.77 -7.48
N CYS A 10 -10.01 -11.76 -6.60
CA CYS A 10 -9.20 -12.96 -6.85
C CYS A 10 -7.71 -12.65 -7.15
N GLY A 11 -7.08 -11.81 -6.33
CA GLY A 11 -5.63 -11.59 -6.39
C GLY A 11 -4.83 -12.85 -6.01
N ARG A 12 -3.50 -12.75 -6.06
CA ARG A 12 -2.58 -13.90 -5.91
C ARG A 12 -2.87 -14.82 -4.70
N ALA A 13 -3.28 -14.27 -3.57
CA ALA A 13 -3.59 -15.05 -2.35
C ALA A 13 -4.76 -16.02 -2.49
N TYR A 14 -5.63 -15.84 -3.49
CA TYR A 14 -6.76 -16.73 -3.79
C TYR A 14 -6.38 -17.83 -4.79
N ASN A 15 -5.09 -17.99 -5.09
CA ASN A 15 -4.55 -19.02 -5.98
C ASN A 15 -5.27 -19.10 -7.34
N PRO A 16 -5.36 -17.99 -8.09
CA PRO A 16 -5.84 -18.05 -9.47
C PRO A 16 -4.95 -19.01 -10.27
N ARG A 17 -5.54 -19.74 -11.23
CA ARG A 17 -4.77 -20.65 -12.11
C ARG A 17 -3.72 -19.92 -12.92
N PHE A 18 -4.08 -18.72 -13.36
CA PHE A 18 -3.20 -17.77 -14.02
C PHE A 18 -3.60 -16.36 -13.56
N LEU A 19 -2.62 -15.48 -13.35
CA LEU A 19 -2.82 -14.08 -13.05
C LEU A 19 -1.82 -13.25 -13.86
N PHE A 20 -2.32 -12.35 -14.69
CA PHE A 20 -1.51 -11.50 -15.55
C PHE A 20 -1.71 -10.04 -15.21
N SER A 21 -0.69 -9.23 -15.48
CA SER A 21 -0.77 -7.77 -15.36
C SER A 21 -0.60 -7.10 -16.72
N TRP A 22 -1.20 -5.93 -16.88
CA TRP A 22 -0.89 -5.04 -18.01
C TRP A 22 0.27 -4.10 -17.66
N PRO A 23 0.98 -3.52 -18.65
CA PRO A 23 2.14 -2.67 -18.40
C PRO A 23 1.83 -1.40 -17.60
N ASN A 24 0.59 -0.94 -17.61
CA ASN A 24 0.12 0.22 -16.85
C ASN A 24 -0.49 -0.16 -15.48
N ALA A 25 -0.52 -1.45 -15.13
CA ALA A 25 -1.08 -1.92 -13.88
C ALA A 25 -0.21 -1.47 -12.70
N LYS A 26 -0.87 -1.23 -11.57
CA LYS A 26 -0.20 -0.93 -10.30
C LYS A 26 -0.72 -1.86 -9.21
N CYS A 27 0.16 -2.36 -8.34
CA CYS A 27 -0.20 -3.26 -7.25
C CYS A 27 0.37 -2.77 -5.92
N SER A 28 -0.47 -2.48 -4.92
CA SER A 28 0.01 -2.05 -3.60
C SER A 28 -1.08 -2.25 -2.54
N VAL A 29 -0.73 -2.06 -1.26
CA VAL A 29 -1.70 -2.03 -0.16
C VAL A 29 -2.69 -0.86 -0.32
N MET A 30 -2.23 0.30 -0.78
CA MET A 30 -3.07 1.45 -1.15
C MET A 30 -2.26 2.45 -1.99
N GLY A 31 -2.86 3.56 -2.43
CA GLY A 31 -2.16 4.59 -3.20
C GLY A 31 -1.06 5.29 -2.39
N ALA A 32 0.02 5.71 -3.06
CA ALA A 32 1.16 6.36 -2.40
C ALA A 32 0.76 7.66 -1.68
N GLU A 33 -0.08 8.47 -2.31
CA GLU A 33 -0.64 9.69 -1.72
C GLU A 33 -1.51 9.40 -0.49
N GLN A 34 -2.32 8.33 -0.54
CA GLN A 34 -3.15 7.91 0.58
C GLN A 34 -2.30 7.49 1.79
N LEU A 35 -1.24 6.70 1.57
CA LEU A 35 -0.33 6.33 2.67
C LEU A 35 0.40 7.54 3.24
N ALA A 36 0.85 8.44 2.37
CA ALA A 36 1.54 9.65 2.80
C ALA A 36 0.63 10.54 3.65
N GLY A 37 -0.65 10.66 3.27
CA GLY A 37 -1.66 11.38 4.04
C GLY A 37 -1.88 10.77 5.43
N VAL A 38 -1.95 9.44 5.54
CA VAL A 38 -2.07 8.76 6.85
C VAL A 38 -0.84 9.01 7.73
N LEU A 39 0.37 8.93 7.15
CA LEU A 39 1.59 9.22 7.89
C LEU A 39 1.66 10.69 8.35
N GLU A 40 1.16 11.61 7.54
CA GLU A 40 1.06 13.03 7.88
C GLU A 40 0.08 13.25 9.04
N GLN A 41 -1.09 12.61 9.01
CA GLN A 41 -2.08 12.68 10.09
C GLN A 41 -1.51 12.17 11.42
N VAL A 42 -0.87 10.99 11.42
CA VAL A 42 -0.25 10.41 12.62
C VAL A 42 0.90 11.28 13.13
N THR A 43 1.69 11.85 12.22
CA THR A 43 2.76 12.80 12.60
C THR A 43 2.17 14.07 13.20
N GLY A 44 1.11 14.62 12.60
CA GLY A 44 0.42 15.80 13.09
C GLY A 44 -0.16 15.61 14.49
N GLU A 45 -0.73 14.43 14.78
CA GLU A 45 -1.19 14.06 16.12
C GLU A 45 -0.05 14.04 17.14
N ARG A 46 1.10 13.46 16.77
CA ARG A 46 2.29 13.44 17.63
C ARG A 46 2.83 14.84 17.91
N LEU A 47 2.90 15.69 16.88
CA LEU A 47 3.36 17.07 17.04
C LEU A 47 2.41 17.89 17.92
N ARG A 48 1.08 17.71 17.77
CA ARG A 48 0.10 18.34 18.67
C ARG A 48 0.28 17.90 20.12
N GLY A 49 0.57 16.63 20.37
CA GLY A 49 0.89 16.12 21.71
C GLY A 49 2.13 16.80 22.31
N ALA A 50 3.21 16.88 21.53
CA ALA A 50 4.44 17.55 21.95
C ALA A 50 4.25 19.06 22.16
N GLN A 51 3.41 19.71 21.36
CA GLN A 51 3.08 21.12 21.53
C GLN A 51 2.31 21.39 22.84
N LYS A 52 1.43 20.48 23.27
CA LYS A 52 0.75 20.59 24.58
C LYS A 52 1.75 20.49 25.74
N GLN A 53 2.65 19.52 25.69
CA GLN A 53 3.73 19.37 26.68
C GLN A 53 4.63 20.62 26.72
N LEU A 54 4.95 21.18 25.56
CA LEU A 54 5.69 22.44 25.48
C LEU A 54 4.93 23.62 26.10
N ALA A 55 3.60 23.68 25.95
CA ALA A 55 2.79 24.72 26.59
C ALA A 55 2.78 24.56 28.12
N GLU A 56 2.62 23.34 28.63
CA GLU A 56 2.67 23.03 30.06
C GLU A 56 4.02 23.41 30.68
N LEU A 57 5.13 23.09 30.02
CA LEU A 57 6.48 23.46 30.48
C LEU A 57 6.69 24.97 30.56
N LYS A 58 6.13 25.73 29.61
CA LYS A 58 6.16 27.19 29.63
C LYS A 58 5.35 27.76 30.80
N ASP A 59 4.20 27.17 31.10
CA ASP A 59 3.34 27.58 32.22
C ASP A 59 4.02 27.29 33.57
N LEU A 60 4.84 26.24 33.66
CA LEU A 60 5.66 25.88 34.83
C LEU A 60 6.90 26.78 35.01
N GLY A 61 7.25 27.62 34.03
CA GLY A 61 8.39 28.53 34.10
C GLY A 61 9.76 27.88 33.86
N ASP A 62 9.80 26.64 33.36
CA ASP A 62 11.06 25.94 33.05
C ASP A 62 11.52 26.27 31.62
N GLU A 63 12.22 27.40 31.49
CA GLU A 63 12.62 27.93 30.18
C GLU A 63 13.62 27.04 29.43
N ASP A 64 14.53 26.36 30.13
CA ASP A 64 15.62 25.61 29.50
C ASP A 64 15.07 24.33 28.85
N THR A 65 14.19 23.60 29.54
CA THR A 65 13.53 22.42 28.96
C THR A 65 12.52 22.81 27.88
N ALA A 66 11.82 23.95 28.03
CA ALA A 66 10.92 24.46 26.98
C ALA A 66 11.68 24.82 25.69
N LYS A 67 12.87 25.43 25.78
CA LYS A 67 13.72 25.73 24.62
C LYS A 67 14.20 24.45 23.93
N GLU A 68 14.65 23.46 24.69
CA GLU A 68 15.09 22.16 24.14
C GLU A 68 13.94 21.44 23.42
N MET A 69 12.76 21.41 24.05
CA MET A 69 11.59 20.75 23.48
C MET A 69 11.08 21.44 22.21
N ALA A 70 11.08 22.78 22.17
CA ALA A 70 10.73 23.52 20.95
C ALA A 70 11.65 23.17 19.77
N ALA A 71 12.97 23.10 20.02
CA ALA A 71 13.95 22.69 19.01
C ALA A 71 13.72 21.24 18.56
N ASN A 72 13.35 20.34 19.47
CA ASN A 72 13.03 18.95 19.15
C ASN A 72 11.74 18.84 18.30
N VAL A 73 10.69 19.59 18.62
CA VAL A 73 9.44 19.63 17.84
C VAL A 73 9.71 20.09 16.41
N GLU A 74 10.50 21.14 16.24
CA GLU A 74 10.87 21.66 14.90
C GLU A 74 11.69 20.62 14.10
N LYS A 75 12.71 20.03 14.72
CA LYS A 75 13.51 18.95 14.11
C LYS A 75 12.64 17.76 13.71
N MET A 76 11.71 17.35 14.56
CA MET A 76 10.77 16.26 14.29
C MET A 76 9.86 16.58 13.11
N ALA A 77 9.31 17.79 13.03
CA ALA A 77 8.45 18.22 11.94
C ALA A 77 9.20 18.22 10.59
N ALA A 78 10.39 18.80 10.54
CA ALA A 78 11.23 18.83 9.34
C ALA A 78 11.63 17.41 8.88
N ALA A 79 12.06 16.57 9.83
CA ALA A 79 12.43 15.18 9.54
C ALA A 79 11.23 14.36 9.04
N ALA A 80 10.04 14.57 9.60
CA ALA A 80 8.84 13.85 9.19
C ALA A 80 8.41 14.23 7.76
N LYS A 81 8.46 15.51 7.39
CA LYS A 81 8.17 15.95 6.02
C LYS A 81 9.11 15.30 5.00
N LYS A 82 10.41 15.29 5.29
CA LYS A 82 11.43 14.64 4.45
C LYS A 82 11.18 13.13 4.34
N ARG A 83 10.88 12.46 5.46
CA ARG A 83 10.57 11.03 5.50
C ARG A 83 9.33 10.70 4.68
N ASN A 84 8.27 11.52 4.76
CA ASN A 84 7.03 11.27 4.06
C ASN A 84 7.20 11.36 2.53
N ALA A 85 7.93 12.38 2.06
CA ALA A 85 8.26 12.52 0.64
C ALA A 85 9.11 11.33 0.12
N ALA A 86 10.10 10.89 0.89
CA ALA A 86 10.91 9.72 0.54
C ALA A 86 10.07 8.42 0.53
N PHE A 87 9.17 8.29 1.50
CA PHE A 87 8.27 7.15 1.62
C PHE A 87 7.28 7.09 0.43
N GLN A 88 6.68 8.21 0.04
CA GLN A 88 5.80 8.27 -1.13
C GLN A 88 6.50 7.76 -2.39
N ARG A 89 7.71 8.25 -2.68
CA ARG A 89 8.51 7.79 -3.84
C ARG A 89 8.80 6.30 -3.78
N LYS A 90 9.10 5.78 -2.59
CA LYS A 90 9.34 4.34 -2.39
C LYS A 90 8.11 3.51 -2.71
N VAL A 91 6.93 3.94 -2.25
CA VAL A 91 5.66 3.26 -2.58
C VAL A 91 5.40 3.33 -4.08
N GLU A 92 5.62 4.48 -4.71
CA GLU A 92 5.41 4.64 -6.16
C GLU A 92 6.29 3.69 -6.98
N ALA A 93 7.54 3.51 -6.59
CA ALA A 93 8.43 2.55 -7.24
C ALA A 93 8.02 1.09 -6.97
N GLN A 94 7.61 0.77 -5.75
CA GLN A 94 7.22 -0.59 -5.37
C GLN A 94 5.89 -1.02 -5.98
N MET A 95 4.99 -0.09 -6.27
CA MET A 95 3.68 -0.41 -6.83
C MET A 95 3.70 -0.66 -8.34
N ASP A 96 4.84 -0.43 -9.00
CA ASP A 96 5.00 -0.62 -10.42
C ASP A 96 4.84 -2.10 -10.84
N VAL A 97 4.37 -2.31 -12.06
CA VAL A 97 4.15 -3.63 -12.62
C VAL A 97 5.44 -4.46 -12.67
N TYR A 98 6.59 -3.86 -12.97
CA TYR A 98 7.86 -4.58 -13.04
C TYR A 98 8.31 -5.01 -11.64
N ALA A 99 8.08 -4.17 -10.63
CA ALA A 99 8.34 -4.53 -9.24
C ALA A 99 7.42 -5.67 -8.78
N THR A 100 6.15 -5.64 -9.20
CA THR A 100 5.15 -6.69 -8.91
C THR A 100 5.57 -8.03 -9.54
N SER A 101 5.93 -8.01 -10.82
CA SER A 101 6.29 -9.21 -11.57
C SER A 101 7.64 -9.80 -11.14
N ALA A 102 8.62 -8.95 -10.81
CA ALA A 102 9.89 -9.38 -10.25
C ALA A 102 9.75 -10.13 -8.90
N GLN A 103 8.64 -9.95 -8.19
CA GLN A 103 8.31 -10.64 -6.95
C GLN A 103 7.46 -11.90 -7.16
N GLY A 104 7.12 -12.25 -8.41
CA GLY A 104 6.23 -13.39 -8.73
C GLY A 104 4.78 -13.19 -8.30
N LEU A 105 4.36 -11.95 -8.07
CA LEU A 105 2.99 -11.65 -7.66
C LEU A 105 1.99 -11.79 -8.81
N ASP A 106 2.47 -11.74 -10.06
CA ASP A 106 1.78 -12.15 -11.29
C ASP A 106 2.63 -13.18 -12.06
N ASP A 107 2.02 -13.86 -13.03
CA ASP A 107 2.67 -14.91 -13.83
C ASP A 107 3.36 -14.32 -15.07
N ALA A 108 2.87 -13.18 -15.56
CA ALA A 108 3.53 -12.37 -16.59
C ALA A 108 2.88 -10.99 -16.73
N ILE A 109 3.65 -10.07 -17.33
CA ILE A 109 3.14 -8.83 -17.92
C ILE A 109 2.80 -9.10 -19.38
N ILE A 110 1.58 -8.80 -19.82
CA ILE A 110 1.10 -9.04 -21.18
C ILE A 110 0.70 -7.75 -21.88
N ASP A 111 0.84 -7.69 -23.21
CA ASP A 111 0.28 -6.59 -24.00
C ASP A 111 -1.26 -6.61 -23.90
N PRO A 112 -1.91 -5.46 -23.64
CA PRO A 112 -3.37 -5.41 -23.57
C PRO A 112 -4.08 -5.95 -24.83
N ARG A 113 -3.46 -5.82 -26.01
CA ARG A 113 -3.99 -6.32 -27.29
C ARG A 113 -4.01 -7.85 -27.36
N ASP A 114 -3.11 -8.50 -26.65
CA ASP A 114 -2.98 -9.96 -26.64
C ASP A 114 -3.87 -10.63 -25.58
N THR A 115 -4.56 -9.85 -24.74
CA THR A 115 -5.42 -10.36 -23.66
C THR A 115 -6.37 -11.45 -24.14
N ARG A 116 -7.03 -11.27 -25.30
CA ARG A 116 -7.95 -12.29 -25.86
C ARG A 116 -7.23 -13.60 -26.16
N MET A 117 -6.05 -13.53 -26.77
CA MET A 117 -5.28 -14.71 -27.16
C MET A 117 -4.75 -15.44 -25.92
N VAL A 118 -4.17 -14.71 -24.97
CA VAL A 118 -3.67 -15.25 -23.70
C VAL A 118 -4.78 -15.95 -22.91
N LEU A 119 -5.96 -15.32 -22.79
CA LEU A 119 -7.11 -15.95 -22.14
C LEU A 119 -7.62 -17.19 -22.90
N GLY A 120 -7.62 -17.17 -24.23
CA GLY A 120 -7.99 -18.35 -25.02
C GLY A 120 -7.05 -19.53 -24.77
N LEU A 121 -5.74 -19.29 -24.74
CA LEU A 121 -4.73 -20.30 -24.43
C LEU A 121 -4.87 -20.83 -23.00
N THR A 122 -5.02 -19.95 -22.01
CA THR A 122 -5.13 -20.37 -20.61
C THR A 122 -6.40 -21.15 -20.35
N LEU A 123 -7.53 -20.76 -20.96
CA LEU A 123 -8.77 -21.53 -20.91
C LEU A 123 -8.61 -22.91 -21.55
N SER A 124 -7.93 -23.01 -22.70
CA SER A 124 -7.63 -24.30 -23.33
C SER A 124 -6.77 -25.19 -22.43
N ILE A 125 -5.82 -24.62 -21.68
CA ILE A 125 -4.99 -25.37 -20.72
C ILE A 125 -5.83 -25.85 -19.54
N VAL A 126 -6.64 -24.97 -18.95
CA VAL A 126 -7.49 -25.30 -17.79
C VAL A 126 -8.54 -26.35 -18.15
N ALA A 127 -9.06 -26.33 -19.39
CA ALA A 127 -10.04 -27.29 -19.88
C ALA A 127 -9.50 -28.74 -19.99
N ASN A 128 -8.18 -28.95 -19.95
CA ASN A 128 -7.60 -30.29 -19.93
C ASN A 128 -7.77 -31.00 -18.57
N ALA A 129 -8.14 -30.28 -17.52
CA ALA A 129 -8.39 -30.83 -16.20
C ALA A 129 -9.90 -30.82 -15.88
N PRO A 130 -10.43 -31.84 -15.18
CA PRO A 130 -11.81 -31.82 -14.70
C PRO A 130 -12.08 -30.58 -13.85
N VAL A 131 -13.13 -29.83 -14.20
CA VAL A 131 -13.56 -28.67 -13.42
C VAL A 131 -14.24 -29.15 -12.15
N LYS A 132 -13.54 -29.04 -11.02
CA LYS A 132 -14.12 -29.23 -9.70
C LYS A 132 -14.71 -27.89 -9.25
N GLY A 133 -16.01 -27.84 -8.99
CA GLY A 133 -16.65 -26.66 -8.40
C GLY A 133 -15.95 -26.26 -7.09
N GLY A 134 -15.88 -24.96 -6.82
CA GLY A 134 -15.41 -24.46 -5.53
C GLY A 134 -16.39 -24.82 -4.42
N ASN A 135 -15.89 -25.10 -3.23
CA ASN A 135 -16.75 -25.30 -2.06
C ASN A 135 -17.22 -23.93 -1.55
N LEU A 136 -18.31 -23.41 -2.11
CA LEU A 136 -18.94 -22.15 -1.70
C LEU A 136 -19.59 -22.23 -0.30
N ALA A 137 -19.36 -23.31 0.45
CA ALA A 137 -19.96 -23.62 1.76
C ALA A 137 -19.39 -22.79 2.94
N GLY A 138 -18.80 -21.63 2.68
CA GLY A 138 -18.39 -20.72 3.75
C GLY A 138 -19.61 -20.10 4.44
N VAL A 139 -19.47 -19.75 5.73
CA VAL A 139 -20.52 -18.99 6.44
C VAL A 139 -20.52 -17.56 5.92
N SER A 140 -21.62 -17.14 5.31
CA SER A 140 -21.83 -15.74 4.95
C SER A 140 -22.26 -14.95 6.18
N ARG A 141 -21.60 -13.81 6.45
CA ARG A 141 -22.03 -12.84 7.44
C ARG A 141 -22.99 -11.86 6.76
N LEU A 142 -24.28 -12.20 6.78
CA LEU A 142 -25.37 -11.34 6.30
C LEU A 142 -25.87 -10.40 7.39
#